data_AF-A0A2V8G1J0-F1
#
_entry.id   AF-A0A2V8G1J0-F1
#
_cell.length_a   1.000
_cell.length_b   1.000
_cell.length_c   1.000
_cell.angle_alpha   90.00
_cell.angle_beta   90.00
_cell.angle_gamma   90.00
#
_symmetry.space_group_name_H-M   'P 1'
#
loop_
_entity.id
_entity.type
_entity.pdbx_description
1 polymer ?
#
loop_
_entity_poly.entity_id
_entity_poly.type
_entity_poly.pdbx_seq_one_letter_code
_entity_poly.pdbx_strand_id
1 'polypeptide(L)'
;MPAKRIAPKPKPTPLPLPAPPERRRFRSRLLAWYGRYGRDLPWRKTADPYHILVSEIMLQQTQVDRVLPKYAEWLDKYPSLGALAAAPDQEVTQTWYPLGYNIRPRRLQTIAREAVARYGGELPSDEATLRSFKGIGAYTAGAIRSFAFRERAAILDTNVARVLFRIFVGQGNPKSHAMKRHLWRLSEAMVPQRHVFDFNQALMDFGAMICVARQPKCLVCPMAKGCRAFPFNPDRETGP
;
A
#
# COMPACT_ATOMS: atom_id res chain seq x y z
N MET A 1 -24.62 -18.36 44.48
CA MET A 1 -24.95 -17.25 43.57
C MET A 1 -24.74 -17.71 42.13
N PRO A 2 -25.75 -17.72 41.25
CA PRO A 2 -25.56 -18.17 39.87
C PRO A 2 -24.82 -17.10 39.07
N ALA A 3 -23.76 -17.50 38.38
CA ALA A 3 -22.99 -16.63 37.48
C ALA A 3 -23.90 -16.12 36.35
N LYS A 4 -24.07 -14.79 36.26
CA LYS A 4 -24.75 -14.14 35.13
C LYS A 4 -23.98 -14.47 33.84
N ARG A 5 -24.55 -15.33 33.00
CA ARG A 5 -24.11 -15.49 31.60
C ARG A 5 -24.27 -14.15 30.89
N ILE A 6 -23.16 -13.47 30.62
CA ILE A 6 -23.14 -12.26 29.80
C ILE A 6 -23.46 -12.70 28.37
N ALA A 7 -24.62 -12.28 27.86
CA ALA A 7 -24.98 -12.51 26.47
C ALA A 7 -23.90 -11.92 25.55
N PRO A 8 -23.49 -12.61 24.47
CA PRO A 8 -22.49 -12.08 23.55
C PRO A 8 -23.01 -10.77 22.94
N LYS A 9 -22.20 -9.70 23.03
CA LYS A 9 -22.53 -8.41 22.43
C LYS A 9 -22.81 -8.63 20.93
N PRO A 10 -23.88 -8.04 20.37
CA PRO A 10 -24.20 -8.19 18.96
C PRO A 10 -23.00 -7.72 18.12
N LYS A 11 -22.61 -8.54 17.13
CA LYS A 11 -21.53 -8.17 16.21
C LYS A 11 -21.97 -6.91 15.45
N PRO A 12 -21.17 -5.83 15.43
CA PRO A 12 -21.56 -4.62 14.72
C PRO A 12 -21.73 -4.92 13.23
N THR A 13 -22.84 -4.44 12.66
CA THR A 13 -23.14 -4.57 11.24
C THR A 13 -22.01 -3.94 10.41
N PRO A 14 -21.48 -4.64 9.38
CA PRO A 14 -20.44 -4.06 8.53
C PRO A 14 -20.93 -2.78 7.85
N LEU A 15 -20.10 -1.75 7.82
CA LEU A 15 -20.39 -0.53 7.06
C LEU A 15 -20.64 -0.88 5.58
N PRO A 16 -21.61 -0.23 4.92
CA PRO A 16 -21.97 -0.52 3.54
C PRO A 16 -20.85 -0.09 2.58
N LEU A 17 -20.71 -0.80 1.46
CA LEU A 17 -19.83 -0.39 0.37
C LEU A 17 -20.54 0.64 -0.53
N PRO A 18 -19.80 1.57 -1.15
CA PRO A 18 -20.36 2.55 -2.07
C PRO A 18 -20.96 1.88 -3.31
N ALA A 19 -22.04 2.46 -3.81
CA ALA A 19 -22.79 1.93 -4.95
C ALA A 19 -21.93 1.88 -6.23
N PRO A 20 -22.20 0.97 -7.18
CA PRO A 20 -21.42 0.87 -8.42
C PRO A 20 -21.21 2.20 -9.17
N PRO A 21 -22.21 3.10 -9.31
CA PRO A 21 -22.00 4.41 -9.95
C PRO A 21 -21.00 5.31 -9.21
N GLU A 22 -21.00 5.28 -7.87
CA GLU A 22 -20.08 6.04 -7.04
C GLU A 22 -18.64 5.54 -7.22
N ARG A 23 -18.46 4.21 -7.23
CA ARG A 23 -17.16 3.56 -7.50
C ARG A 23 -16.62 3.93 -8.88
N ARG A 24 -17.47 3.91 -9.92
CA ARG A 24 -17.08 4.30 -11.28
C ARG A 24 -16.63 5.76 -11.36
N ARG A 25 -17.40 6.68 -10.75
CA ARG A 25 -17.04 8.11 -10.69
C ARG A 25 -15.72 8.33 -9.96
N PHE A 26 -15.50 7.66 -8.83
CA PHE A 26 -14.24 7.75 -8.09
C PHE A 26 -13.05 7.29 -8.94
N ARG A 27 -13.13 6.09 -9.54
CA ARG A 27 -12.07 5.55 -10.40
C ARG A 27 -11.74 6.50 -11.56
N SER A 28 -12.77 6.98 -12.27
CA SER A 28 -12.60 7.88 -13.41
C SER A 28 -11.91 9.19 -13.01
N ARG A 29 -12.35 9.83 -11.92
CA ARG A 29 -11.73 11.08 -11.42
C ARG A 29 -10.30 10.87 -10.96
N LEU A 30 -10.03 9.74 -10.30
CA LEU A 30 -8.70 9.42 -9.77
C LEU A 30 -7.72 9.16 -10.92
N LEU A 31 -8.12 8.37 -11.92
CA LEU A 31 -7.30 8.10 -13.10
C LEU A 31 -7.08 9.35 -13.95
N ALA A 32 -8.12 10.19 -14.14
CA ALA A 32 -7.97 11.46 -14.86
C ALA A 32 -6.99 12.41 -14.14
N TRP A 33 -7.07 12.48 -12.81
CA TRP A 33 -6.10 13.23 -12.00
C TRP A 33 -4.68 12.66 -12.16
N TYR A 34 -4.53 11.34 -12.10
CA TYR A 34 -3.24 10.68 -12.24
C TYR A 34 -2.60 10.89 -13.62
N GLY A 35 -3.39 10.86 -14.69
CA GLY A 35 -2.88 11.14 -16.04
C GLY A 35 -2.29 12.55 -16.19
N ARG A 36 -2.68 13.50 -15.34
CA ARG A 36 -2.17 14.89 -15.37
C ARG A 36 -1.09 15.18 -14.32
N TYR A 37 -1.16 14.52 -13.16
CA TYR A 37 -0.36 14.87 -11.98
C TYR A 37 0.43 13.69 -11.39
N GLY A 38 0.32 12.50 -11.97
CA GLY A 38 1.03 11.31 -11.54
C GLY A 38 2.54 11.50 -11.62
N ARG A 39 3.26 10.93 -10.65
CA ARG A 39 4.72 11.03 -10.59
C ARG A 39 5.40 10.05 -11.53
N ASP A 40 6.46 10.49 -12.20
CA ASP A 40 7.35 9.61 -12.95
C ASP A 40 8.47 9.10 -12.04
N LEU A 41 8.49 7.79 -11.74
CA LEU A 41 9.42 7.19 -10.77
C LEU A 41 10.06 5.92 -11.36
N PRO A 42 11.35 5.63 -11.08
CA PRO A 42 12.06 4.50 -11.70
C PRO A 42 11.37 3.14 -11.52
N TRP A 43 10.90 2.86 -10.31
CA TRP A 43 10.18 1.61 -9.98
C TRP A 43 8.79 1.48 -10.64
N ARG A 44 8.31 2.52 -11.34
CA ARG A 44 7.08 2.44 -12.17
C ARG A 44 7.36 2.05 -13.62
N LYS A 45 8.63 2.04 -14.04
CA LYS A 45 9.08 1.74 -15.40
C LYS A 45 9.52 0.28 -15.57
N THR A 46 9.28 -0.55 -14.58
CA THR A 46 9.63 -1.98 -14.57
C THR A 46 8.42 -2.82 -14.20
N ALA A 47 8.43 -4.08 -14.63
CA ALA A 47 7.52 -5.13 -14.19
C ALA A 47 8.24 -6.22 -13.38
N ASP A 48 9.52 -6.03 -13.06
CA ASP A 48 10.31 -6.99 -12.29
C ASP A 48 9.82 -7.02 -10.82
N PRO A 49 9.37 -8.19 -10.30
CA PRO A 49 8.90 -8.33 -8.92
C PRO A 49 9.94 -7.97 -7.86
N TYR A 50 11.21 -8.27 -8.07
CA TYR A 50 12.30 -7.93 -7.16
C TYR A 50 12.51 -6.42 -7.12
N HIS A 51 12.57 -5.78 -8.28
CA HIS A 51 12.73 -4.32 -8.37
C HIS A 51 11.58 -3.58 -7.69
N ILE A 52 10.35 -4.09 -7.84
CA ILE A 52 9.17 -3.54 -7.16
C ILE A 52 9.28 -3.78 -5.66
N LEU A 53 9.58 -5.00 -5.20
CA LEU A 53 9.73 -5.31 -3.78
C LEU A 53 10.78 -4.42 -3.10
N VAL A 54 11.92 -4.17 -3.75
CA VAL A 54 12.98 -3.26 -3.26
C VAL A 54 12.40 -1.87 -3.03
N SER A 55 11.71 -1.29 -4.02
CA SER A 55 11.11 0.04 -3.86
C SER A 55 10.06 0.08 -2.76
N GLU A 56 9.20 -0.94 -2.67
CA GLU A 56 8.13 -1.01 -1.67
C GLU A 56 8.68 -1.09 -0.25
N ILE A 57 9.80 -1.80 -0.04
CA ILE A 57 10.47 -1.85 1.27
C ILE A 57 11.21 -0.55 1.56
N MET A 58 11.90 0.04 0.57
CA MET A 58 12.60 1.31 0.75
C MET A 58 11.64 2.45 1.09
N LEU A 59 10.46 2.51 0.47
CA LEU A 59 9.45 3.55 0.68
C LEU A 59 8.73 3.45 2.04
N GLN A 60 8.93 2.37 2.80
CA GLN A 60 8.41 2.27 4.16
C GLN A 60 9.05 3.35 5.04
N GLN A 61 8.26 4.34 5.46
CA GLN A 61 8.71 5.42 6.36
C GLN A 61 9.91 6.23 5.84
N THR A 62 10.11 6.25 4.51
CA THR A 62 11.22 6.97 3.87
C THR A 62 10.67 7.81 2.72
N GLN A 63 11.12 9.06 2.61
CA GLN A 63 10.69 9.97 1.54
C GLN A 63 11.26 9.56 0.20
N VAL A 64 10.50 9.78 -0.88
CA VAL A 64 10.87 9.42 -2.27
C VAL A 64 12.24 9.96 -2.65
N ASP A 65 12.52 11.23 -2.36
CA ASP A 65 13.78 11.89 -2.76
C ASP A 65 15.02 11.22 -2.15
N ARG A 66 14.87 10.60 -0.98
CA ARG A 66 15.95 9.81 -0.36
C ARG A 66 16.06 8.41 -0.95
N VAL A 67 14.94 7.83 -1.39
CA VAL A 67 14.90 6.50 -1.99
C VAL A 67 15.47 6.50 -3.41
N LEU A 68 15.22 7.54 -4.21
CA LEU A 68 15.65 7.62 -5.61
C LEU A 68 17.13 7.25 -5.85
N PRO A 69 18.12 7.92 -5.23
CA PRO A 69 19.52 7.58 -5.45
C PRO A 69 19.87 6.19 -4.89
N LYS A 70 19.30 5.85 -3.73
CA LYS A 70 19.59 4.57 -3.08
C LYS A 70 19.03 3.36 -3.82
N TYR A 71 17.89 3.52 -4.47
CA TYR A 71 17.28 2.50 -5.30
C TYR A 71 18.17 2.15 -6.49
N ALA A 72 18.75 3.15 -7.15
CA ALA A 72 19.68 2.95 -8.26
C ALA A 72 20.96 2.23 -7.79
N GLU A 73 21.61 2.74 -6.73
CA GLU A 73 22.79 2.11 -6.13
C GLU A 73 22.54 0.65 -5.71
N TRP A 74 21.37 0.39 -5.10
CA TRP A 74 21.02 -0.95 -4.65
C TRP A 74 20.87 -1.93 -5.79
N LEU A 75 20.19 -1.55 -6.87
CA LEU A 75 19.97 -2.44 -8.01
C LEU A 75 21.22 -2.64 -8.86
N ASP A 76 22.13 -1.66 -8.88
CA ASP A 76 23.44 -1.82 -9.50
C ASP A 76 24.27 -2.89 -8.76
N LYS A 77 24.31 -2.81 -7.43
CA LYS A 77 25.07 -3.77 -6.61
C LYS A 77 24.39 -5.14 -6.48
N TYR A 78 23.07 -5.17 -6.36
CA TYR A 78 22.26 -6.37 -6.15
C TYR A 78 21.17 -6.44 -7.23
N PRO A 79 21.49 -6.84 -8.47
CA PRO A 79 20.55 -6.81 -9.60
C PRO A 79 19.46 -7.88 -9.54
N SER A 80 19.57 -8.87 -8.66
CA SER A 80 18.59 -9.95 -8.52
C SER A 80 18.45 -10.43 -7.07
N LEU A 81 17.40 -11.20 -6.78
CA LEU A 81 17.27 -11.91 -5.51
C LEU A 81 18.46 -12.86 -5.27
N GLY A 82 18.99 -13.49 -6.32
CA GLY A 82 20.19 -14.34 -6.21
C GLY A 82 21.41 -13.57 -5.71
N ALA A 83 21.70 -12.42 -6.34
CA ALA A 83 22.80 -11.55 -5.93
C ALA A 83 22.66 -11.06 -4.49
N LEU A 84 21.44 -10.65 -4.11
CA LEU A 84 21.17 -10.20 -2.74
C LEU A 84 21.27 -11.35 -1.71
N ALA A 85 20.80 -12.54 -2.05
CA ALA A 85 20.81 -13.71 -1.17
C ALA A 85 22.23 -14.13 -0.81
N ALA A 86 23.15 -14.07 -1.79
CA ALA A 86 24.55 -14.45 -1.64
C ALA A 86 25.41 -13.39 -0.93
N ALA A 87 24.95 -12.13 -0.87
CA ALA A 87 25.72 -11.04 -0.29
C ALA A 87 25.95 -11.20 1.24
N PRO A 88 27.08 -10.73 1.78
CA PRO A 88 27.29 -10.68 3.22
C PRO A 88 26.29 -9.74 3.93
N ASP A 89 25.72 -10.17 5.06
CA ASP A 89 24.72 -9.41 5.84
C ASP A 89 25.18 -7.98 6.19
N GLN A 90 26.47 -7.81 6.47
CA GLN A 90 27.06 -6.53 6.82
C GLN A 90 27.04 -5.57 5.64
N GLU A 91 27.44 -6.03 4.45
CA GLU A 91 27.41 -5.22 3.23
C GLU A 91 26.00 -4.81 2.84
N VAL A 92 25.04 -5.72 2.99
CA VAL A 92 23.62 -5.46 2.73
C VAL A 92 23.10 -4.36 3.65
N THR A 93 23.48 -4.38 4.93
CA THR A 93 23.11 -3.34 5.89
C THR A 93 23.82 -2.01 5.58
N GLN A 94 25.10 -2.04 5.21
CA GLN A 94 25.89 -0.85 4.86
C GLN A 94 25.36 -0.17 3.61
N THR A 95 25.07 -0.94 2.56
CA THR A 95 24.53 -0.41 1.29
C THR A 95 23.20 0.29 1.53
N TRP A 96 22.37 -0.16 2.47
CA TRP A 96 21.07 0.47 2.79
C TRP A 96 21.17 1.83 3.50
N TYR A 97 22.31 2.16 4.12
CA TYR A 97 22.52 3.45 4.78
C TYR A 97 22.46 4.60 3.76
N PRO A 98 21.83 5.77 4.05
CA PRO A 98 21.30 6.22 5.33
C PRO A 98 19.78 6.05 5.51
N LEU A 99 19.11 5.16 4.76
CA LEU A 99 17.64 5.07 4.80
C LEU A 99 17.06 4.68 6.17
N GLY A 100 17.89 4.15 7.08
CA GLY A 100 17.50 3.78 8.45
C GLY A 100 16.63 2.52 8.51
N TYR A 101 16.22 2.13 9.73
CA TYR A 101 15.50 0.88 10.02
C TYR A 101 16.22 -0.37 9.46
N ASN A 102 17.39 -0.69 10.02
CA ASN A 102 18.30 -1.77 9.56
C ASN A 102 17.67 -3.17 9.53
N ILE A 103 16.46 -3.34 10.07
CA ILE A 103 15.69 -4.57 9.92
C ILE A 103 15.16 -4.77 8.48
N ARG A 104 14.92 -3.69 7.73
CA ARG A 104 14.38 -3.72 6.36
C ARG A 104 15.32 -4.40 5.35
N PRO A 105 16.60 -4.02 5.23
CA PRO A 105 17.52 -4.69 4.31
C PRO A 105 17.70 -6.18 4.67
N ARG A 106 17.78 -6.51 5.97
CA ARG A 106 17.85 -7.90 6.45
C ARG A 106 16.60 -8.71 6.11
N ARG A 107 15.41 -8.11 6.21
CA ARG A 107 14.14 -8.75 5.80
C ARG A 107 14.11 -8.98 4.29
N LEU A 108 14.52 -8.00 3.49
CA LEU A 108 14.59 -8.15 2.04
C LEU A 108 15.57 -9.28 1.65
N GLN A 109 16.73 -9.35 2.31
CA GLN A 109 17.67 -10.45 2.12
C GLN A 109 17.12 -11.81 2.57
N THR A 110 16.35 -11.84 3.66
CA THR A 110 15.67 -13.08 4.10
C THR A 110 14.71 -13.58 3.04
N ILE A 111 13.90 -12.68 2.46
CA ILE A 111 12.99 -12.99 1.35
C ILE A 111 13.79 -13.52 0.15
N ALA A 112 14.92 -12.89 -0.18
CA ALA A 112 15.77 -13.30 -1.28
C ALA A 112 16.36 -14.70 -1.08
N ARG A 113 16.87 -15.02 0.11
CA ARG A 113 17.37 -16.36 0.45
C ARG A 113 16.27 -17.41 0.37
N GLU A 114 15.07 -17.09 0.86
CA GLU A 114 13.92 -17.98 0.77
C GLU A 114 13.49 -18.20 -0.70
N ALA A 115 13.49 -17.15 -1.51
CA ALA A 115 13.15 -17.22 -2.94
C ALA A 115 14.13 -18.10 -3.71
N VAL A 116 15.43 -17.98 -3.44
CA VAL A 116 16.46 -18.85 -4.03
C VAL A 116 16.27 -20.30 -3.59
N ALA A 117 16.09 -20.55 -2.29
CA ALA A 117 16.02 -21.90 -1.74
C ALA A 117 14.77 -22.68 -2.19
N ARG A 118 13.64 -22.00 -2.43
CA ARG A 118 12.34 -22.66 -2.64
C ARG A 118 11.70 -22.38 -4.00
N TYR A 119 12.09 -21.30 -4.67
CA TYR A 119 11.39 -20.77 -5.84
C TYR A 119 12.35 -20.34 -6.97
N GLY A 120 13.57 -20.90 -7.02
CA GLY A 120 14.52 -20.66 -8.11
C GLY A 120 15.04 -19.23 -8.21
N GLY A 121 14.90 -18.42 -7.16
CA GLY A 121 15.32 -17.02 -7.17
C GLY A 121 14.26 -16.06 -7.70
N GLU A 122 13.02 -16.51 -7.86
CA GLU A 122 11.90 -15.70 -8.34
C GLU A 122 10.83 -15.47 -7.26
N LEU A 123 10.07 -14.38 -7.39
CA LEU A 123 8.85 -14.15 -6.62
C LEU A 123 7.64 -14.57 -7.46
N PRO A 124 6.77 -15.46 -6.98
CA PRO A 124 5.58 -15.87 -7.73
C PRO A 124 4.49 -14.79 -7.72
N SER A 125 3.50 -14.90 -8.61
CA SER A 125 2.33 -14.02 -8.62
C SER A 125 1.22 -14.46 -7.66
N ASP A 126 1.28 -15.70 -7.15
CA ASP A 126 0.29 -16.24 -6.23
C ASP A 126 0.32 -15.54 -4.86
N GLU A 127 -0.84 -15.07 -4.40
CA GLU A 127 -0.96 -14.32 -3.14
C GLU A 127 -0.62 -15.19 -1.93
N ALA A 128 -1.10 -16.43 -1.88
CA ALA A 128 -0.87 -17.29 -0.73
C ALA A 128 0.62 -17.58 -0.56
N THR A 129 1.32 -17.81 -1.66
CA THR A 129 2.76 -18.04 -1.69
C THR A 129 3.52 -16.77 -1.33
N LEU A 130 3.21 -15.62 -1.93
CA LEU A 130 3.81 -14.33 -1.56
C LEU A 130 3.66 -14.04 -0.07
N ARG A 131 2.49 -14.30 0.51
CA ARG A 131 2.22 -14.07 1.94
C ARG A 131 2.88 -15.10 2.86
N SER A 132 3.41 -16.20 2.33
CA SER A 132 4.17 -17.18 3.10
C SER A 132 5.58 -16.69 3.46
N PHE A 133 6.15 -15.79 2.64
CA PHE A 133 7.45 -15.17 2.91
C PHE A 133 7.39 -14.28 4.14
N LYS A 134 8.32 -14.49 5.07
CA LYS A 134 8.41 -13.67 6.30
C LYS A 134 8.78 -12.22 5.94
N GLY A 135 7.80 -11.33 6.04
CA GLY A 135 7.97 -9.89 5.77
C GLY A 135 7.09 -9.37 4.63
N ILE A 136 6.45 -10.25 3.86
CA ILE A 136 5.47 -9.87 2.84
C ILE A 136 4.07 -9.94 3.46
N GLY A 137 3.52 -8.75 3.79
CA GLY A 137 2.14 -8.61 4.23
C GLY A 137 1.15 -8.49 3.07
N ALA A 138 -0.15 -8.40 3.39
CA ALA A 138 -1.20 -8.25 2.38
C ALA A 138 -0.99 -7.04 1.44
N TYR A 139 -0.50 -5.91 1.97
CA TYR A 139 -0.14 -4.75 1.14
C TYR A 139 0.94 -5.09 0.12
N THR A 140 2.09 -5.62 0.57
CA THR A 140 3.23 -5.90 -0.30
C THR A 140 2.90 -6.99 -1.32
N ALA A 141 2.13 -8.02 -0.94
CA ALA A 141 1.62 -9.01 -1.87
C ALA A 141 0.72 -8.36 -2.94
N GLY A 142 -0.23 -7.51 -2.54
CA GLY A 142 -1.08 -6.78 -3.49
C GLY A 142 -0.30 -5.83 -4.40
N ALA A 143 0.74 -5.18 -3.88
CA ALA A 143 1.64 -4.33 -4.64
C ALA A 143 2.42 -5.15 -5.70
N ILE A 144 3.08 -6.24 -5.31
CA ILE A 144 3.78 -7.12 -6.27
C ILE A 144 2.82 -7.63 -7.35
N ARG A 145 1.68 -8.17 -6.94
CA ARG A 145 0.66 -8.72 -7.87
C ARG A 145 0.16 -7.68 -8.86
N SER A 146 -0.19 -6.48 -8.38
CA SER A 146 -0.71 -5.43 -9.26
C SER A 146 0.35 -4.68 -10.06
N PHE A 147 1.59 -4.58 -9.55
CA PHE A 147 2.65 -3.80 -10.18
C PHE A 147 3.51 -4.61 -11.14
N ALA A 148 3.91 -5.80 -10.73
CA ALA A 148 4.72 -6.69 -11.55
C ALA A 148 3.83 -7.47 -12.52
N PHE A 149 2.85 -8.19 -11.98
CA PHE A 149 2.03 -9.14 -12.72
C PHE A 149 0.74 -8.55 -13.31
N ARG A 150 0.46 -7.28 -13.05
CA ARG A 150 -0.74 -6.56 -13.54
C ARG A 150 -2.06 -7.22 -13.13
N GLU A 151 -2.02 -8.05 -12.10
CA GLU A 151 -3.20 -8.73 -11.58
C GLU A 151 -4.11 -7.77 -10.83
N ARG A 152 -5.41 -8.12 -10.79
CA ARG A 152 -6.40 -7.36 -10.04
C ARG A 152 -6.26 -7.59 -8.54
N ALA A 153 -5.31 -6.89 -7.93
CA ALA A 153 -5.01 -6.95 -6.50
C ALA A 153 -5.17 -5.58 -5.82
N ALA A 154 -5.73 -5.61 -4.61
CA ALA A 154 -5.94 -4.42 -3.80
C ALA A 154 -4.70 -4.08 -2.98
N ILE A 155 -4.51 -2.80 -2.69
CA ILE A 155 -3.48 -2.31 -1.77
C ILE A 155 -4.12 -1.48 -0.67
N LEU A 156 -3.54 -1.51 0.52
CA LEU A 156 -3.97 -0.68 1.63
C LEU A 156 -2.80 -0.32 2.55
N ASP A 157 -2.02 0.69 2.18
CA ASP A 157 -1.09 1.35 3.09
C ASP A 157 -1.81 2.42 3.94
N THR A 158 -1.05 3.19 4.71
CA THR A 158 -1.60 4.25 5.56
C THR A 158 -2.17 5.43 4.74
N ASN A 159 -1.63 5.69 3.54
CA ASN A 159 -2.12 6.75 2.66
C ASN A 159 -3.44 6.38 2.00
N VAL A 160 -3.49 5.19 1.40
CA VAL A 160 -4.69 4.63 0.79
C VAL A 160 -5.80 4.46 1.82
N ALA A 161 -5.49 3.92 3.00
CA ALA A 161 -6.46 3.80 4.10
C ALA A 161 -7.09 5.15 4.46
N ARG A 162 -6.28 6.21 4.56
CA ARG A 162 -6.75 7.57 4.85
C ARG A 162 -7.63 8.12 3.73
N VAL A 163 -7.24 7.94 2.47
CA VAL A 163 -8.03 8.37 1.31
C VAL A 163 -9.41 7.71 1.31
N LEU A 164 -9.44 6.37 1.43
CA LEU A 164 -10.70 5.61 1.41
C LEU A 164 -11.57 5.94 2.62
N PHE A 165 -10.97 6.09 3.80
CA PHE A 165 -11.68 6.51 5.01
C PHE A 165 -12.34 7.88 4.81
N ARG A 166 -11.58 8.90 4.41
CA ARG A 166 -12.10 10.27 4.27
C ARG A 166 -13.20 10.36 3.21
N ILE A 167 -12.99 9.71 2.06
CA ILE A 167 -13.94 9.82 0.95
C ILE A 167 -15.23 9.05 1.23
N PHE A 168 -15.15 7.82 1.74
CA PHE A 168 -16.29 6.91 1.81
C PHE A 168 -16.85 6.65 3.21
N VAL A 169 -16.13 7.02 4.27
CA VAL A 169 -16.56 6.79 5.66
C VAL A 169 -16.80 8.11 6.39
N GLY A 170 -15.77 8.96 6.46
CA GLY A 170 -15.84 10.34 6.98
C GLY A 170 -15.77 10.48 8.51
N GLN A 171 -16.06 9.45 9.30
CA GLN A 171 -16.10 9.52 10.76
C GLN A 171 -15.75 8.20 11.45
N GLY A 172 -15.32 8.27 12.71
CA GLY A 172 -15.00 7.14 13.57
C GLY A 172 -13.50 6.83 13.64
N ASN A 173 -13.11 5.78 14.38
CA ASN A 173 -11.70 5.46 14.61
C ASN A 173 -11.06 4.70 13.43
N PRO A 174 -10.19 5.32 12.61
CA PRO A 174 -9.52 4.66 11.49
C PRO A 174 -8.56 3.54 11.92
N LYS A 175 -8.10 3.55 13.18
CA LYS A 175 -7.15 2.56 13.72
C LYS A 175 -7.82 1.29 14.24
N SER A 176 -9.14 1.31 14.45
CA SER A 176 -9.88 0.16 14.96
C SER A 176 -9.80 -1.05 14.01
N HIS A 177 -9.77 -2.26 14.57
CA HIS A 177 -9.74 -3.49 13.75
C HIS A 177 -10.95 -3.60 12.81
N ALA A 178 -12.13 -3.18 13.26
CA ALA A 178 -13.33 -3.17 12.44
C ALA A 178 -13.20 -2.23 11.24
N MET A 179 -12.67 -1.01 11.46
CA MET A 179 -12.46 -0.06 10.38
C MET A 179 -11.38 -0.53 9.40
N LYS A 180 -10.25 -1.08 9.89
CA LYS A 180 -9.21 -1.66 9.03
C LYS A 180 -9.76 -2.75 8.10
N ARG A 181 -10.59 -3.66 8.62
CA ARG A 181 -11.25 -4.69 7.79
C ARG A 181 -12.20 -4.08 6.75
N HIS A 182 -12.94 -3.03 7.13
CA HIS A 182 -13.82 -2.33 6.20
C HIS A 182 -13.04 -1.60 5.10
N LEU A 183 -11.93 -0.95 5.44
CA LEU A 183 -11.06 -0.27 4.48
C LEU A 183 -10.41 -1.24 3.48
N TRP A 184 -10.04 -2.45 3.91
CA TRP A 184 -9.60 -3.51 3.00
C TRP A 184 -10.70 -3.90 2.00
N ARG A 185 -11.92 -4.16 2.49
CA ARG A 185 -13.08 -4.42 1.61
C ARG A 185 -13.38 -3.26 0.66
N LEU A 186 -13.21 -2.01 1.11
CA LEU A 186 -13.34 -0.85 0.24
C LEU A 186 -12.27 -0.88 -0.85
N SER A 187 -11.00 -1.11 -0.50
CA SER A 187 -9.91 -1.18 -1.47
C SER A 187 -10.17 -2.25 -2.54
N GLU A 188 -10.53 -3.48 -2.12
CA GLU A 188 -10.92 -4.59 -3.00
C GLU A 188 -12.09 -4.22 -3.93
N ALA A 189 -13.13 -3.59 -3.37
CA ALA A 189 -14.28 -3.14 -4.15
C ALA A 189 -13.95 -2.01 -5.12
N MET A 190 -12.87 -1.25 -4.89
CA MET A 190 -12.42 -0.13 -5.71
C MET A 190 -11.49 -0.53 -6.84
N VAL A 191 -10.77 -1.66 -6.75
CA VAL A 191 -9.87 -2.08 -7.83
C VAL A 191 -10.66 -2.29 -9.14
N PRO A 192 -10.31 -1.57 -10.22
CA PRO A 192 -10.96 -1.73 -11.52
C PRO A 192 -10.60 -3.09 -12.18
N GLN A 193 -11.28 -3.42 -13.28
CA GLN A 193 -10.94 -4.61 -14.08
C GLN A 193 -9.76 -4.37 -15.04
N ARG A 194 -9.52 -3.10 -15.41
CA ARG A 194 -8.44 -2.65 -16.30
C ARG A 194 -7.74 -1.47 -15.65
N HIS A 195 -6.52 -1.16 -16.09
CA HIS A 195 -5.70 -0.07 -15.52
C HIS A 195 -5.46 -0.23 -14.01
N VAL A 196 -5.30 -1.47 -13.55
CA VAL A 196 -5.09 -1.77 -12.12
C VAL A 196 -3.83 -1.10 -11.59
N PHE A 197 -2.75 -1.17 -12.36
CA PHE A 197 -1.49 -0.49 -12.06
C PHE A 197 -1.70 1.00 -11.83
N ASP A 198 -2.22 1.70 -12.85
CA ASP A 198 -2.43 3.15 -12.78
C ASP A 198 -3.37 3.53 -11.64
N PHE A 199 -4.42 2.74 -11.41
CA PHE A 199 -5.36 3.00 -10.33
C PHE A 199 -4.71 2.92 -8.95
N ASN A 200 -3.94 1.87 -8.68
CA ASN A 200 -3.25 1.71 -7.41
C ASN A 200 -2.15 2.78 -7.23
N GLN A 201 -1.38 3.08 -8.28
CA GLN A 201 -0.39 4.16 -8.26
C GLN A 201 -1.04 5.54 -8.03
N ALA A 202 -2.17 5.81 -8.69
CA ALA A 202 -2.95 7.01 -8.51
C ALA A 202 -3.45 7.16 -7.07
N LEU A 203 -3.91 6.07 -6.46
CA LEU A 203 -4.45 6.10 -5.09
C LEU A 203 -3.36 6.44 -4.07
N MET A 204 -2.15 5.89 -4.27
CA MET A 204 -0.97 6.22 -3.46
C MET A 204 -0.53 7.67 -3.65
N ASP A 205 -0.38 8.13 -4.90
CA ASP A 205 0.00 9.52 -5.22
C ASP A 205 -1.01 10.51 -4.67
N PHE A 206 -2.29 10.22 -4.83
CA PHE A 206 -3.37 11.06 -4.34
C PHE A 206 -3.33 11.22 -2.82
N GLY A 207 -3.08 10.12 -2.10
CA GLY A 207 -2.88 10.14 -0.65
C GLY A 207 -1.63 10.93 -0.24
N ALA A 208 -0.55 10.83 -1.01
CA ALA A 208 0.72 11.50 -0.73
C ALA A 208 0.73 13.00 -1.08
N MET A 209 -0.05 13.45 -2.07
CA MET A 209 0.05 14.80 -2.63
C MET A 209 -1.17 15.69 -2.37
N ILE A 210 -2.36 15.11 -2.29
CA ILE A 210 -3.64 15.85 -2.17
C ILE A 210 -4.28 15.58 -0.82
N CYS A 211 -4.60 14.32 -0.54
CA CYS A 211 -5.27 13.91 0.69
C CYS A 211 -4.23 13.57 1.78
N VAL A 212 -3.31 14.51 2.04
CA VAL A 212 -2.24 14.35 3.03
C VAL A 212 -2.77 14.32 4.46
N ALA A 213 -2.01 13.73 5.38
CA ALA A 213 -2.46 13.49 6.75
C ALA A 213 -2.89 14.77 7.48
N ARG A 214 -2.08 15.83 7.39
CA ARG A 214 -2.33 17.13 7.99
C ARG A 214 -2.61 18.16 6.89
N GLN A 215 -3.68 18.93 7.05
CA GLN A 215 -4.08 19.99 6.10
C GLN A 215 -4.19 19.48 4.64
N PRO A 216 -5.10 18.52 4.34
CA PRO A 216 -5.32 18.06 2.98
C PRO A 216 -5.74 19.22 2.06
N LYS A 217 -5.34 19.14 0.79
CA LYS A 217 -5.59 20.17 -0.23
C LYS A 217 -7.03 20.08 -0.77
N CYS A 218 -8.02 20.19 0.11
CA CYS A 218 -9.43 19.96 -0.21
C CYS A 218 -10.00 20.92 -1.27
N LEU A 219 -9.51 22.16 -1.35
CA LEU A 219 -9.98 23.15 -2.32
C LEU A 219 -9.71 22.76 -3.77
N VAL A 220 -8.60 22.05 -4.02
CA VAL A 220 -8.20 21.56 -5.35
C VAL A 220 -8.48 20.07 -5.53
N CYS A 221 -9.14 19.44 -4.56
CA CYS A 221 -9.36 18.00 -4.54
C CYS A 221 -10.51 17.62 -5.51
N PRO A 222 -10.27 16.78 -6.54
CA PRO A 222 -11.31 16.35 -7.48
C PRO A 222 -12.42 15.51 -6.82
N MET A 223 -12.21 15.05 -5.59
CA MET A 223 -13.16 14.24 -4.83
C MET A 223 -14.02 15.06 -3.87
N ALA A 224 -13.76 16.36 -3.68
CA ALA A 224 -14.36 17.18 -2.61
C ALA A 224 -15.89 17.12 -2.60
N LYS A 225 -16.54 17.27 -3.76
CA LYS A 225 -18.02 17.29 -3.90
C LYS A 225 -18.72 15.99 -3.43
N GLY A 226 -18.00 14.88 -3.32
CA GLY A 226 -18.56 13.59 -2.87
C GLY A 226 -17.82 12.99 -1.67
N CYS A 227 -16.90 13.74 -1.06
CA CYS A 227 -16.10 13.26 0.05
C CYS A 227 -16.87 13.43 1.36
N ARG A 228 -17.07 12.33 2.10
CA ARG A 228 -17.81 12.38 3.38
C ARG A 228 -17.09 13.15 4.48
N ALA A 229 -15.77 13.28 4.39
CA ALA A 229 -14.97 14.09 5.28
C ALA A 229 -14.82 15.56 4.82
N PHE A 230 -15.54 16.02 3.79
CA PHE A 230 -15.51 17.43 3.38
C PHE A 230 -16.63 18.24 4.10
N PRO A 231 -16.35 19.46 4.60
CA PRO A 231 -15.01 20.05 4.76
C PRO A 231 -14.17 19.29 5.78
N PHE A 232 -12.85 19.26 5.57
CA PHE A 232 -11.94 18.52 6.44
C PHE A 232 -11.99 19.06 7.87
N ASN A 233 -12.29 18.17 8.82
CA ASN A 233 -12.22 18.45 10.25
C ASN A 233 -11.40 17.33 10.92
N PRO A 234 -10.25 17.63 11.55
CA PRO A 234 -9.40 16.63 12.18
C PRO A 234 -10.08 15.92 13.37
N ASP A 235 -11.05 16.55 14.04
CA ASP A 235 -11.73 15.99 15.20
C ASP A 235 -12.61 14.79 14.83
N ARG A 236 -13.01 14.68 13.57
CA ARG A 236 -13.80 13.53 13.06
C ARG A 236 -12.96 12.25 12.87
N GLU A 237 -11.62 12.38 12.92
CA GLU A 237 -10.65 11.27 12.86
C GLU A 237 -10.19 10.83 14.25
N THR A 238 -10.93 11.21 15.29
CA THR A 238 -10.70 10.74 16.64
C THR A 238 -11.56 9.50 16.89
N GLY A 239 -10.93 8.43 17.37
CA GLY A 239 -11.66 7.43 18.15
C GLY A 239 -11.85 7.95 19.57
N PRO A 240 -12.70 7.31 20.39
CA PRO A 240 -12.50 7.39 21.83
C PRO A 240 -11.06 6.99 22.19
#